data_AF-A0A3D3ZLG9-F1
#
_entry.id   AF-A0A3D3ZLG9-F1
#
_cell.length_a   1.000
_cell.length_b   1.000
_cell.length_c   1.000
_cell.angle_alpha   90.00
_cell.angle_beta   90.00
_cell.angle_gamma   90.00
#
_symmetry.space_group_name_H-M   'P 1'
#
loop_
_entity.id
_entity.type
_entity.pdbx_description
1 polymer ?
#
loop_
_entity_poly.entity_id
_entity_poly.type
_entity_poly.pdbx_seq_one_letter_code
_entity_poly.pdbx_strand_id
1 'polypeptide(L)'
;DRILARHTISPVELEQYNANYIGGDINGGVQDLWQFFTRPTIQVNPYATPCKDLYLCSSSTPPGGGVHGMCGYFAAKSALSNNIR
;
A
#
# COMPACT_ATOMS: atom_id res chain seq x y z
N ASP A 1 -6.76 33.40 -20.20
CA ASP A 1 -5.47 32.68 -20.10
C ASP A 1 -4.51 33.29 -19.10
N ARG A 2 -4.34 32.65 -17.93
CA ARG A 2 -3.18 32.85 -17.03
C ARG A 2 -2.86 31.56 -16.28
N ILE A 3 -2.21 30.62 -16.96
CA ILE A 3 -1.50 29.50 -16.34
C ILE A 3 -0.03 29.92 -16.26
N LEU A 4 0.56 29.92 -15.06
CA LEU A 4 1.97 30.32 -14.86
C LEU A 4 2.96 29.18 -15.14
N ALA A 5 2.57 27.95 -14.78
CA ALA A 5 3.33 26.73 -15.05
C ALA A 5 2.38 25.53 -15.05
N ARG A 6 2.81 24.43 -15.70
CA ARG A 6 2.15 23.12 -15.67
C ARG A 6 3.22 22.05 -15.63
N HIS A 7 3.06 21.07 -14.74
CA HIS A 7 3.83 19.84 -14.72
C HIS A 7 2.88 18.66 -14.98
N THR A 8 3.37 17.64 -15.67
CA THR A 8 2.63 16.42 -16.01
C THR A 8 3.54 15.23 -15.81
N ILE A 9 3.00 14.14 -15.28
CA ILE A 9 3.64 12.82 -15.24
C ILE A 9 2.70 11.85 -15.94
N SER A 10 3.23 11.13 -16.93
CA SER A 10 2.59 9.99 -17.57
C SER A 10 2.76 8.71 -16.74
N PRO A 11 1.98 7.64 -16.99
CA PRO A 11 2.14 6.38 -16.28
C PRO A 11 3.55 5.79 -16.40
N VAL A 12 4.21 5.96 -17.55
CA VAL A 12 5.59 5.49 -17.78
C VAL A 12 6.61 6.28 -16.95
N GLU A 13 6.46 7.61 -16.87
CA GLU A 13 7.31 8.46 -16.01
C GLU A 13 7.08 8.14 -14.52
N LEU A 14 5.88 7.72 -14.13
CA LEU A 14 5.56 7.34 -12.76
C LEU A 14 6.19 6.00 -12.36
N GLU A 15 6.21 5.02 -13.27
CA GLU A 15 6.93 3.75 -13.11
C GLU A 15 8.46 3.97 -13.07
N GLN A 16 8.99 4.87 -13.91
CA GLN A 16 10.40 5.27 -13.88
C GLN A 16 10.79 6.00 -12.59
N TYR A 17 9.90 6.84 -12.05
CA TYR A 17 10.07 7.53 -10.78
C TYR A 17 10.12 6.57 -9.59
N ASN A 18 9.31 5.50 -9.61
CA ASN A 18 9.29 4.47 -8.58
C ASN A 18 8.87 3.12 -9.17
N ALA A 19 9.81 2.17 -9.21
CA ALA A 19 9.61 0.83 -9.77
C ALA A 19 8.50 -0.01 -9.10
N ASN A 20 7.94 0.43 -7.96
CA ASN A 20 6.76 -0.18 -7.36
C ASN A 20 5.45 0.20 -8.10
N TYR A 21 5.45 1.27 -8.90
CA TYR A 21 4.30 1.75 -9.68
C TYR A 21 4.29 1.16 -11.08
N ILE A 22 4.30 -0.17 -11.19
CA ILE A 22 4.28 -0.89 -12.47
C ILE A 22 3.08 -0.43 -13.31
N GLY A 23 3.31 -0.04 -14.57
CA GLY A 23 2.30 0.54 -15.46
C GLY A 23 1.74 1.89 -15.00
N GLY A 24 2.38 2.55 -14.04
CA GLY A 24 1.90 3.76 -13.37
C GLY A 24 0.84 3.55 -12.28
N ASP A 25 0.66 2.32 -11.77
CA ASP A 25 -0.31 2.05 -10.71
C ASP A 25 0.20 2.47 -9.32
N ILE A 26 -0.33 3.59 -8.80
CA ILE A 26 -0.02 4.13 -7.47
C ILE A 26 -0.35 3.19 -6.29
N ASN A 27 -1.18 2.17 -6.51
CA ASN A 27 -1.54 1.18 -5.48
C ASN A 27 -0.61 -0.03 -5.50
N GLY A 28 0.37 -0.06 -6.43
CA GLY A 28 1.30 -1.16 -6.61
C GLY A 28 0.60 -2.43 -7.08
N GLY A 29 -0.39 -2.33 -7.97
CA GLY A 29 -1.05 -3.45 -8.63
C GLY A 29 -2.58 -3.56 -8.41
N VAL A 30 -3.22 -4.22 -9.39
CA VAL A 30 -4.65 -4.38 -9.71
C VAL A 30 -5.74 -4.26 -8.63
N GLN A 31 -5.52 -4.69 -7.37
CA GLN A 31 -6.54 -4.65 -6.30
C GLN A 31 -7.89 -5.34 -6.65
N ASP A 32 -7.85 -6.53 -7.25
CA ASP A 32 -9.05 -7.36 -7.42
C ASP A 32 -9.57 -7.94 -6.07
N LEU A 33 -10.71 -8.63 -6.12
CA LEU A 33 -11.31 -9.26 -4.94
C LEU A 33 -10.39 -10.29 -4.27
N TRP A 34 -9.47 -10.92 -5.02
CA TRP A 34 -8.49 -11.84 -4.43
C TRP A 34 -7.41 -11.07 -3.68
N GLN A 35 -6.86 -10.01 -4.27
CA GLN A 35 -5.88 -9.14 -3.63
C GLN A 35 -6.43 -8.44 -2.39
N PHE A 36 -7.74 -8.18 -2.30
CA PHE A 36 -8.37 -7.66 -1.08
C PHE A 36 -8.16 -8.56 0.15
N PHE A 37 -8.10 -9.88 -0.03
CA PHE A 37 -7.88 -10.85 1.06
C PHE A 37 -6.46 -11.43 1.14
N THR A 38 -5.66 -11.31 0.06
CA THR A 38 -4.35 -12.00 -0.06
C THR A 38 -3.14 -11.06 -0.06
N ARG A 39 -3.34 -9.74 -0.14
CA ARG A 39 -2.27 -8.74 -0.01
C ARG A 39 -1.78 -8.61 1.45
N PRO A 40 -0.48 -8.31 1.67
CA PRO A 40 0.63 -8.42 0.72
C PRO A 40 1.07 -9.88 0.53
N THR A 41 0.72 -10.73 1.49
CA THR A 41 0.95 -12.18 1.53
C THR A 41 -0.20 -12.82 2.31
N ILE A 42 -0.55 -14.08 2.01
CA ILE A 42 -1.59 -14.81 2.73
C ILE A 42 -1.09 -15.11 4.16
N GLN A 43 -1.57 -14.33 5.13
CA GLN A 43 -1.24 -14.44 6.55
C GLN A 43 -2.47 -14.15 7.41
N VAL A 44 -2.53 -14.74 8.60
CA VAL A 44 -3.57 -14.45 9.62
C VAL A 44 -3.54 -12.97 10.03
N ASN A 45 -2.35 -12.36 10.02
CA ASN A 45 -2.12 -10.95 10.30
C ASN A 45 -1.41 -10.30 9.09
N PRO A 46 -2.13 -9.75 8.11
CA PRO A 46 -1.53 -9.24 6.87
C PRO A 46 -0.66 -7.98 7.05
N TYR A 47 -0.66 -7.40 8.26
CA TYR A 47 0.18 -6.25 8.62
C TYR A 47 1.51 -6.67 9.25
N ALA A 48 1.68 -7.93 9.66
CA ALA A 48 2.93 -8.41 10.25
C ALA A 48 3.95 -8.83 9.17
N THR A 49 5.23 -8.51 9.40
CA THR A 49 6.34 -9.05 8.60
C THR A 49 7.03 -10.22 9.30
N PRO A 50 7.89 -10.99 8.61
CA PRO A 50 8.77 -11.98 9.25
C PRO A 50 9.81 -11.36 10.22
N CYS A 51 10.13 -10.07 10.11
CA CYS A 51 11.01 -9.37 11.06
C CYS A 51 10.23 -8.93 12.31
N LYS A 52 10.75 -9.25 13.50
CA LYS A 52 10.02 -9.00 14.76
C LYS A 52 9.84 -7.49 14.96
N ASP A 53 8.67 -7.10 15.47
CA ASP A 53 8.32 -5.71 15.76
C ASP A 53 8.30 -4.77 14.52
N LEU A 54 8.32 -5.34 13.30
CA LEU A 54 8.18 -4.63 12.01
C LEU A 54 6.85 -4.97 11.33
N TYR A 55 6.11 -3.92 10.96
CA TYR A 55 4.75 -3.99 10.42
C TYR A 55 4.60 -3.19 9.12
N LEU A 56 3.68 -3.60 8.26
CA LEU A 56 3.31 -2.93 7.01
C LEU A 56 2.02 -2.11 7.21
N CYS A 57 2.01 -0.88 6.71
CA CYS A 57 0.93 0.10 6.92
C CYS A 57 0.46 0.81 5.63
N SER A 58 0.87 0.30 4.46
CA SER A 58 0.69 0.93 3.15
C SER A 58 -0.54 0.41 2.38
N SER A 59 -0.80 0.94 1.18
CA SER A 59 -1.78 0.42 0.20
C SER A 59 -1.51 -1.02 -0.26
N SER A 60 -0.33 -1.56 0.07
CA SER A 60 0.03 -2.98 -0.07
C SER A 60 -0.61 -3.88 0.99
N THR A 61 -1.31 -3.34 1.99
CA THR A 61 -2.09 -4.10 3.00
C THR A 61 -3.59 -3.81 2.84
N PRO A 62 -4.50 -4.72 3.23
CA PRO A 62 -5.94 -4.47 3.21
C PRO A 62 -6.33 -3.22 4.02
N PRO A 63 -7.40 -2.49 3.67
CA PRO A 63 -8.28 -2.69 2.52
C PRO A 63 -7.68 -2.22 1.17
N GLY A 64 -6.43 -1.74 1.16
CA GLY A 64 -5.69 -1.37 -0.03
C GLY A 64 -5.49 0.14 -0.17
N GLY A 65 -5.57 0.64 -1.40
CA GLY A 65 -5.36 2.04 -1.76
C GLY A 65 -6.47 3.00 -1.33
N GLY A 66 -6.07 4.24 -1.04
CA GLY A 66 -6.97 5.37 -0.79
C GLY A 66 -6.57 6.20 0.44
N VAL A 67 -7.08 7.43 0.52
CA VAL A 67 -6.78 8.39 1.58
C VAL A 67 -7.68 8.18 2.81
N HIS A 68 -7.87 6.91 3.22
CA HIS A 68 -8.78 6.50 4.30
C HIS A 68 -8.06 6.15 5.62
N GLY A 69 -6.72 6.08 5.64
CA GLY A 69 -5.92 5.85 6.85
C GLY A 69 -5.99 4.44 7.48
N MET A 70 -6.98 3.61 7.13
CA MET A 70 -7.21 2.28 7.70
C MET A 70 -5.99 1.34 7.71
N CYS A 71 -5.13 1.35 6.69
CA CYS A 71 -3.93 0.49 6.66
C CYS A 71 -2.98 0.81 7.84
N GLY A 72 -2.78 2.11 8.13
CA GLY A 72 -2.03 2.56 9.29
C GLY A 72 -2.73 2.25 10.62
N TYR A 73 -4.05 2.43 10.68
CA TYR A 73 -4.86 2.08 11.86
C TYR A 73 -4.75 0.59 12.24
N PHE A 74 -4.92 -0.30 11.26
CA PHE A 74 -4.82 -1.74 11.49
C PHE A 74 -3.39 -2.21 11.75
N ALA A 75 -2.38 -1.60 11.10
CA ALA A 75 -0.97 -1.85 11.43
C ALA A 75 -0.63 -1.44 12.87
N ALA A 76 -1.11 -0.28 13.33
CA ALA A 76 -0.95 0.15 14.72
C ALA A 76 -1.69 -0.79 15.70
N LYS A 77 -2.91 -1.21 15.37
CA LYS A 77 -3.65 -2.23 16.16
C LYS A 77 -2.92 -3.57 16.20
N SER A 78 -2.28 -3.96 15.11
CA SER A 78 -1.45 -5.17 14.98
C SER A 78 -0.19 -5.10 15.86
N ALA A 79 0.45 -3.93 15.94
CA ALA A 79 1.60 -3.68 16.81
C ALA A 79 1.24 -3.57 18.30
N LEU A 80 0.07 -3.02 18.64
CA LEU A 80 -0.42 -2.90 20.01
C LEU A 80 -1.08 -4.17 20.56
N SER A 81 -1.42 -5.11 19.68
CA SER A 81 -1.95 -6.42 20.06
C SER A 81 -0.81 -7.28 20.60
N ASN A 82 -0.78 -7.50 21.93
CA ASN A 82 0.18 -8.37 22.64
C ASN A 82 0.20 -9.84 22.19
N ASN A 83 -0.55 -10.20 21.13
CA ASN A 83 -0.47 -11.51 20.50
C ASN A 83 0.86 -11.63 19.74
N ILE A 84 1.76 -12.36 20.40
CA ILE A 84 2.84 -13.13 19.76
C ILE A 84 2.28 -13.83 18.52
N ARG A 85 3.08 -13.84 17.45
CA ARG A 85 2.75 -14.41 16.12
C ARG A 85 2.22 -15.83 16.17
#